data_AF-A0A438GGQ2-F1
#
_entry.id   AF-A0A438GGQ2-F1
#
_cell.length_a   1.000
_cell.length_b   1.000
_cell.length_c   1.000
_cell.angle_alpha   90.00
_cell.angle_beta   90.00
_cell.angle_gamma   90.00
#
_symmetry.space_group_name_H-M   'P 1'
#
loop_
_entity.id
_entity.type
_entity.pdbx_description
1 polymer ?
#
loop_
_entity_poly.entity_id
_entity_poly.type
_entity_poly.pdbx_seq_one_letter_code
_entity_poly.pdbx_strand_id
1 'polypeptide(L)'
;MSEALRGGRSWFVVESKSFELQVEEVGGKLRGCIWERCRGITSWIRFGEVSLSRLLDGVEAFYRDNGNRRWVLDWEEGGGKYRLERHSNEVGRFLLYSVCDLESKRYCIIFLEGRGLFGG
;
A
#
# COMPACT_ATOMS: atom_id res chain seq x y z
N MET A 1 -6.60 -28.51 16.02
CA MET A 1 -6.69 -27.59 14.86
C MET A 1 -6.29 -26.23 15.40
N SER A 2 -5.07 -25.77 15.11
CA SER A 2 -4.61 -24.46 15.58
C SER A 2 -5.37 -23.38 14.82
N GLU A 3 -6.19 -22.59 15.52
CA GLU A 3 -6.69 -21.32 15.02
C GLU A 3 -5.45 -20.44 14.77
N ALA A 4 -4.98 -20.44 13.52
CA ALA A 4 -3.98 -19.49 13.09
C ALA A 4 -4.60 -18.11 13.27
N LEU A 5 -4.00 -17.27 14.12
CA LEU A 5 -4.33 -15.85 14.18
C LEU A 5 -4.31 -15.34 12.73
N ARG A 6 -5.47 -14.96 12.16
CA ARG A 6 -5.60 -14.47 10.77
C ARG A 6 -5.07 -13.02 10.63
N GLY A 7 -4.05 -12.70 11.42
CA GLY A 7 -3.35 -11.43 11.46
C GLY A 7 -1.85 -11.65 11.37
N GLY A 8 -1.14 -10.62 10.93
CA GLY A 8 0.30 -10.69 10.70
C GLY A 8 0.92 -9.31 10.68
N ARG A 9 2.22 -9.27 10.97
CA ARG A 9 3.04 -8.09 10.79
C ARG A 9 4.18 -8.44 9.84
N SER A 10 4.40 -7.58 8.86
CA SER A 10 5.59 -7.64 8.01
C SER A 10 6.22 -6.25 7.92
N TRP A 11 7.51 -6.22 7.67
CA TRP A 11 8.24 -4.99 7.39
C TRP A 11 9.17 -5.23 6.21
N PHE A 12 9.39 -4.19 5.42
CA PHE A 12 10.29 -4.24 4.29
C PHE A 12 10.88 -2.85 4.03
N VAL A 13 11.99 -2.81 3.31
CA VAL A 13 12.70 -1.57 2.99
C VAL A 13 12.81 -1.47 1.48
N VAL A 14 12.50 -0.30 0.94
CA VAL A 14 12.71 0.04 -0.47
C VAL A 14 13.49 1.34 -0.52
N GLU A 15 14.72 1.28 -1.01
CA GLU A 15 15.65 2.40 -1.03
C GLU A 15 15.81 3.04 0.37
N SER A 16 15.47 4.33 0.52
CA SER A 16 15.57 5.07 1.79
C SER A 16 14.29 5.05 2.63
N LYS A 17 13.29 4.22 2.29
CA LYS A 17 11.99 4.15 2.95
C LYS A 17 11.80 2.77 3.58
N SER A 18 11.32 2.73 4.82
CA SER A 18 10.88 1.50 5.47
C SER A 18 9.37 1.49 5.59
N PHE A 19 8.77 0.32 5.33
CA PHE A 19 7.34 0.10 5.43
C PHE A 19 7.06 -0.97 6.48
N GLU A 20 5.97 -0.80 7.22
CA GLU A 20 5.45 -1.77 8.16
C GLU A 20 3.98 -2.00 7.82
N LEU A 21 3.61 -3.25 7.56
CA LEU A 21 2.24 -3.67 7.32
C LEU A 21 1.78 -4.48 8.52
N GLN A 22 0.67 -4.06 9.14
CA GLN A 22 0.01 -4.83 10.19
C GLN A 22 -1.41 -5.13 9.75
N VAL A 23 -1.80 -6.39 9.82
CA VAL A 23 -3.16 -6.87 9.57
C VAL A 23 -3.63 -7.64 10.80
N GLU A 24 -4.87 -7.42 11.19
CA GLU A 24 -5.54 -8.09 12.30
C GLU A 24 -6.99 -8.41 11.91
N GLU A 25 -7.55 -9.44 12.54
CA GLU A 25 -8.97 -9.78 12.40
C GLU A 25 -9.72 -9.31 13.64
N VAL A 26 -10.70 -8.42 13.46
CA VAL A 26 -11.52 -7.88 14.54
C VAL A 26 -12.99 -8.07 14.19
N GLY A 27 -13.72 -8.85 14.99
CA GLY A 27 -15.14 -9.13 14.77
C GLY A 27 -15.43 -9.82 13.43
N GLY A 28 -14.55 -10.74 13.01
CA GLY A 28 -14.66 -11.48 11.75
C GLY A 28 -14.33 -10.67 10.49
N LYS A 29 -13.77 -9.46 10.64
CA LYS A 29 -13.36 -8.60 9.52
C LYS A 29 -11.88 -8.27 9.60
N LEU A 30 -11.20 -8.30 8.46
CA LEU A 30 -9.81 -7.86 8.37
C LEU A 30 -9.71 -6.34 8.42
N ARG A 31 -8.75 -5.87 9.19
CA ARG A 31 -8.34 -4.48 9.28
C ARG A 31 -6.83 -4.41 9.33
N GLY A 32 -6.26 -3.30 8.88
CA GLY A 32 -4.84 -3.12 9.00
C GLY A 32 -4.42 -1.68 8.86
N CYS A 33 -3.14 -1.46 9.09
CA CYS A 33 -2.49 -0.22 8.73
C CYS A 33 -1.17 -0.51 8.02
N ILE A 34 -0.80 0.42 7.15
CA ILE A 34 0.52 0.48 6.57
C ILE A 34 1.19 1.77 7.04
N TRP A 35 2.39 1.66 7.57
CA TRP A 35 3.24 2.78 7.95
C TRP A 35 4.39 2.90 6.96
N GLU A 36 4.72 4.12 6.58
CA GLU A 36 5.92 4.49 5.82
C GLU A 36 6.76 5.41 6.71
N ARG A 37 8.07 5.14 6.78
CA ARG A 37 9.04 5.97 7.50
C ARG A 37 10.19 6.35 6.58
N CYS A 38 10.53 7.63 6.55
CA CYS A 38 11.61 8.19 5.73
C CYS A 38 12.13 9.50 6.32
N ARG A 39 13.45 9.62 6.54
CA ARG A 39 14.12 10.88 6.94
C ARG A 39 13.44 11.64 8.11
N GLY A 40 12.98 10.91 9.13
CA GLY A 40 12.30 11.49 10.29
C GLY A 40 10.80 11.79 10.09
N ILE A 41 10.24 11.51 8.92
CA ILE A 41 8.81 11.61 8.63
C ILE A 41 8.18 10.22 8.75
N THR A 42 7.00 10.14 9.35
CA THR A 42 6.16 8.95 9.38
C THR A 42 4.79 9.27 8.79
N SER A 43 4.38 8.52 7.78
CA SER A 43 3.04 8.52 7.18
C SER A 43 2.39 7.16 7.42
N TRP A 44 1.06 7.12 7.49
CA TRP A 44 0.35 5.85 7.60
C TRP A 44 -1.07 5.93 7.04
N ILE A 45 -1.59 4.79 6.61
CA ILE A 45 -2.96 4.63 6.11
C ILE A 45 -3.58 3.41 6.79
N ARG A 46 -4.79 3.59 7.34
CA ARG A 46 -5.65 2.48 7.75
C ARG A 46 -6.43 1.95 6.56
N PHE A 47 -6.69 0.66 6.56
CA PHE A 47 -7.44 -0.01 5.51
C PHE A 47 -8.28 -1.15 6.09
N GLY A 48 -9.39 -1.48 5.42
CA GLY A 48 -10.17 -2.68 5.66
C GLY A 48 -9.85 -3.78 4.65
N GLU A 49 -10.66 -4.83 4.67
CA GLU A 49 -10.53 -6.01 3.81
C GLU A 49 -10.56 -5.68 2.32
N VAL A 50 -11.46 -4.79 1.88
CA VAL A 50 -11.57 -4.42 0.47
C VAL A 50 -10.32 -3.68 0.03
N SER A 51 -9.87 -2.71 0.84
CA SER A 51 -8.67 -1.93 0.54
C SER A 51 -7.40 -2.78 0.55
N LEU A 52 -7.29 -3.76 1.46
CA LEU A 52 -6.18 -4.71 1.46
C LEU A 52 -6.15 -5.53 0.17
N SER A 53 -7.30 -6.08 -0.25
CA SER A 53 -7.40 -6.85 -1.50
C SER A 53 -7.00 -5.99 -2.70
N ARG A 54 -7.55 -4.78 -2.84
CA ARG A 54 -7.24 -3.88 -3.95
C ARG A 54 -5.78 -3.45 -3.98
N LEU A 55 -5.17 -3.25 -2.81
CA LEU A 55 -3.75 -2.93 -2.71
C LEU A 55 -2.89 -4.09 -3.23
N LEU A 56 -3.16 -5.32 -2.77
CA LEU A 56 -2.41 -6.50 -3.19
C LEU A 56 -2.58 -6.78 -4.69
N ASP A 57 -3.82 -6.75 -5.20
CA ASP A 57 -4.12 -6.92 -6.63
C ASP A 57 -3.39 -5.86 -7.48
N GLY A 58 -3.38 -4.60 -7.01
CA GLY A 58 -2.72 -3.51 -7.71
C GLY A 58 -1.18 -3.60 -7.68
N VAL A 59 -0.60 -4.09 -6.58
CA VAL A 59 0.84 -4.40 -6.50
C VAL A 59 1.19 -5.53 -7.46
N GLU A 60 0.41 -6.61 -7.50
CA GLU A 60 0.63 -7.70 -8.45
C GLU A 60 0.54 -7.21 -9.90
N ALA A 61 -0.51 -6.44 -10.22
CA ALA A 61 -0.69 -5.86 -11.55
C ALA A 61 0.47 -4.95 -11.95
N PHE A 62 1.02 -4.19 -10.99
CA PHE A 62 2.16 -3.30 -11.23
C PHE A 62 3.44 -4.04 -11.65
N TYR A 63 3.70 -5.21 -11.06
CA TYR A 63 4.87 -6.04 -11.42
C TYR A 63 4.65 -6.92 -12.66
N ARG A 64 3.41 -7.38 -12.91
CA ARG A 64 3.10 -8.21 -14.08
C ARG A 64 2.96 -7.40 -15.37
N ASP A 65 2.61 -6.11 -15.28
CA ASP A 65 2.47 -5.25 -16.45
C ASP A 65 3.84 -4.73 -16.93
N ASN A 66 4.36 -5.35 -17.99
CA ASN A 66 5.54 -4.89 -18.73
C ASN A 66 5.25 -3.65 -19.61
N GLY A 67 3.99 -3.24 -19.76
CA GLY A 67 3.61 -2.01 -20.45
C GLY A 67 3.78 -0.78 -19.56
N ASN A 68 3.82 0.42 -20.13
CA ASN A 68 3.86 1.69 -19.37
C ASN A 68 2.47 2.35 -19.24
N ARG A 69 1.40 1.54 -19.23
CA ARG A 69 0.04 2.06 -19.26
C ARG A 69 -0.33 2.63 -17.89
N ARG A 70 -0.65 3.92 -17.85
CA ARG A 70 -1.19 4.57 -16.66
C ARG A 70 -2.55 3.96 -16.34
N TRP A 71 -2.76 3.61 -15.08
CA TRP A 71 -4.05 3.17 -14.57
C TRP A 71 -4.30 3.74 -13.19
N VAL A 72 -5.59 3.87 -12.88
CA VAL A 72 -6.11 4.39 -11.62
C VAL A 72 -7.23 3.47 -11.17
N LEU A 73 -7.21 3.10 -9.90
CA LEU A 73 -8.27 2.35 -9.25
C LEU A 73 -8.81 3.19 -8.09
N ASP A 74 -10.11 3.45 -8.09
CA ASP A 74 -10.82 4.21 -7.06
C ASP A 74 -11.88 3.34 -6.40
N TRP A 75 -11.99 3.43 -5.07
CA TRP A 75 -13.02 2.73 -4.30
C TRP A 75 -13.30 3.46 -2.96
N GLU A 76 -14.40 3.10 -2.31
CA GLU A 76 -14.77 3.64 -1.00
C GLU A 76 -14.83 2.51 0.03
N GLU A 77 -14.30 2.76 1.23
CA GLU A 77 -14.37 1.82 2.35
C GLU A 77 -14.38 2.56 3.68
N GLY A 78 -15.31 2.22 4.58
CA GLY A 78 -15.32 2.78 5.94
C GLY A 78 -15.39 4.31 6.00
N GLY A 79 -16.01 4.95 5.00
CA GLY A 79 -16.11 6.42 4.90
C GLY A 79 -14.89 7.11 4.28
N GLY A 80 -13.84 6.37 3.92
CA GLY A 80 -12.68 6.88 3.19
C GLY A 80 -12.79 6.63 1.68
N LYS A 81 -12.33 7.59 0.88
CA LYS A 81 -12.17 7.43 -0.58
C LYS A 81 -10.74 7.05 -0.89
N TYR A 82 -10.52 5.81 -1.30
CA TYR A 82 -9.22 5.25 -1.60
C TYR A 82 -8.94 5.33 -3.09
N ARG A 83 -7.66 5.51 -3.40
CA ARG A 83 -7.15 5.57 -4.75
C ARG A 83 -5.79 4.89 -4.82
N LEU A 84 -5.61 4.04 -5.81
CA LEU A 84 -4.33 3.45 -6.18
C LEU A 84 -4.00 3.83 -7.62
N GLU A 85 -2.88 4.52 -7.81
CA GLU A 85 -2.46 5.02 -9.11
C GLU A 85 -1.08 4.48 -9.46
N ARG A 86 -0.93 4.02 -10.70
CA ARG A 86 0.38 3.78 -11.28
C ARG A 86 0.92 5.05 -11.93
N HIS A 87 2.14 5.39 -11.58
CA HIS A 87 2.89 6.51 -12.15
C HIS A 87 4.28 6.08 -12.61
N SER A 88 4.86 6.86 -13.51
CA SER A 88 6.22 6.69 -14.01
C SER A 88 6.83 8.07 -14.19
N ASN A 89 8.09 8.25 -13.79
CA ASN A 89 8.89 9.44 -14.05
C ASN A 89 10.29 9.05 -14.52
N GLU A 90 11.19 10.02 -14.66
CA GLU A 90 12.59 9.79 -15.09
C GLU A 90 13.38 8.87 -14.15
N VAL A 91 12.96 8.75 -12.89
CA VAL A 91 13.66 7.95 -11.86
C VAL A 91 13.19 6.50 -11.86
N GLY A 92 11.94 6.23 -12.29
CA GLY A 92 11.36 4.90 -12.38
C GLY A 92 9.83 4.90 -12.26
N ARG A 93 9.26 3.71 -12.11
CA ARG A 93 7.83 3.51 -11.87
C ARG A 93 7.54 3.49 -10.37
N PHE A 94 6.34 3.94 -10.00
CA PHE A 94 5.87 3.87 -8.62
C PHE A 94 4.35 3.75 -8.53
N LEU A 95 3.88 3.18 -7.43
CA LEU A 95 2.48 3.17 -7.03
C LEU A 95 2.24 4.26 -5.99
N LEU A 96 1.21 5.07 -6.21
CA LEU A 96 0.68 6.02 -5.25
C LEU A 96 -0.60 5.44 -4.65
N TYR A 97 -0.55 5.07 -3.37
CA TYR A 97 -1.72 4.67 -2.59
C TYR A 97 -2.15 5.84 -1.73
N SER A 98 -3.42 6.24 -1.82
CA SER A 98 -3.93 7.37 -1.05
C SER A 98 -5.36 7.17 -0.57
N VAL A 99 -5.69 7.84 0.53
CA VAL A 99 -7.05 7.91 1.08
C VAL A 99 -7.40 9.35 1.38
N CYS A 100 -8.62 9.76 1.04
CA CYS A 100 -9.24 10.98 1.54
C CYS A 100 -10.24 10.62 2.64
N ASP A 101 -10.10 11.24 3.81
CA ASP A 101 -11.07 11.09 4.90
C ASP A 101 -12.32 11.96 4.67
N LEU A 102 -13.28 11.87 5.61
CA LEU A 102 -14.53 12.63 5.58
C LEU A 102 -14.31 14.16 5.67
N GLU A 103 -13.16 14.60 6.19
CA GLU A 103 -12.75 16.01 6.25
C GLU A 103 -11.98 16.45 4.99
N SER A 104 -11.95 15.60 3.96
CA SER A 104 -11.18 15.83 2.72
C SER A 104 -9.66 15.96 2.94
N LYS A 105 -9.13 15.48 4.07
CA LYS A 105 -7.68 15.38 4.27
C LYS A 105 -7.18 14.16 3.51
N ARG A 106 -6.13 14.36 2.72
CA ARG A 106 -5.51 13.31 1.91
C ARG A 106 -4.25 12.79 2.60
N TYR A 107 -4.16 11.47 2.73
CA TYR A 107 -2.97 10.76 3.18
C TYR A 107 -2.47 9.90 2.03
N CYS A 108 -1.14 9.83 1.85
CA CYS A 108 -0.54 9.06 0.77
C CYS A 108 0.69 8.28 1.22
N ILE A 109 0.90 7.15 0.56
CA ILE A 109 2.08 6.30 0.66
C ILE A 109 2.53 5.99 -0.77
N ILE A 110 3.85 6.04 -1.00
CA ILE A 110 4.45 5.79 -2.31
C ILE A 110 5.28 4.52 -2.26
N PHE A 111 4.91 3.54 -3.07
CA PHE A 111 5.72 2.34 -3.30
C PHE A 111 6.56 2.54 -4.55
N LEU A 112 7.87 2.62 -4.38
CA LEU A 112 8.80 2.61 -5.50
C LEU A 112 8.91 1.18 -6.02
N GLU A 113 9.04 1.00 -7.33
CA GLU A 113 9.37 -0.31 -7.92
C GLU A 113 10.66 -0.89 -7.31
N GLY A 114 11.56 0.01 -6.89
CA GLY A 114 12.91 -0.30 -6.47
C GLY A 114 13.81 -0.44 -7.69
N ARG A 115 15.00 0.14 -7.63
CA ARG A 115 16.08 -0.30 -8.51
C ARG A 115 16.51 -1.64 -7.96
N GLY A 116 16.24 -2.74 -8.67
CA GLY A 116 16.69 -4.07 -8.26
C GLY A 116 18.12 -3.97 -7.75
N LEU A 117 18.36 -4.33 -6.49
CA LEU A 117 19.71 -4.46 -6.00
C LEU A 117 20.33 -5.55 -6.88
N PHE A 118 21.29 -5.18 -7.73
CA PHE A 118 22.27 -6.15 -8.17
C PHE A 118 22.84 -6.75 -6.88
N GLY A 119 22.50 -8.02 -6.63
CA GLY A 119 23.04 -8.79 -5.53
C GLY A 119 24.56 -8.74 -5.58
N GLY A 120 25.17 -8.79 -4.39
CA GLY A 120 26.61 -8.67 -4.19
C GLY A 120 27.43 -9.87 -4.66
#